data_AF-A0A9Q0NY56-F1
#
_entry.id   AF-A0A9Q0NY56-F1
#
_cell.length_a   1.000
_cell.length_b   1.000
_cell.length_c   1.000
_cell.angle_alpha   90.00
_cell.angle_beta   90.00
_cell.angle_gamma   90.00
#
_symmetry.space_group_name_H-M   'P 1'
#
loop_
_entity.id
_entity.type
_entity.pdbx_description
1 polymer ?
#
loop_
_entity_poly.entity_id
_entity_poly.type
_entity_poly.pdbx_seq_one_letter_code
_entity_poly.pdbx_strand_id
1 'polypeptide(L)'
;MINPSINYNLTSLSSSSSGDVAGYFISRRLFFLKDIQILELLLALVVFIAIHSLRQKKHCGLPVWPVLGMLPSLVSGIQCNMYEWISDVLCDQNGTFRFKGPWFSTLNCVVTADPRNLEHVLKTRFPNYPKGQYFRDTVGDLLGGGIFNADDEKWQRQRKTASIEFHSTKFRQSTTESLLELVHSRLLPVLENAVNNSVSIDIQDILLRLTFDNVCMIAFGADPGCLRPGLPDIPFARAFEDATEATVLRFVTPACIWKAMRFLDLGSEKKLKRSIKDVDEFAEDVIRTRKKELSMQSEGDKKKQRLDLFNGVYGVKR
;
A
#
# COMPACT_ATOMS: atom_id res chain seq x y z
N MET A 1 -62.32 -22.56 -90.31
CA MET A 1 -62.57 -24.02 -90.25
C MET A 1 -62.19 -24.52 -88.85
N ILE A 2 -63.18 -25.06 -88.13
CA ILE A 2 -63.10 -26.19 -87.18
C ILE A 2 -62.12 -26.10 -85.98
N ASN A 3 -62.65 -25.63 -84.83
CA ASN A 3 -62.69 -26.18 -83.44
C ASN A 3 -61.88 -27.48 -83.06
N PRO A 4 -61.78 -27.93 -81.77
CA PRO A 4 -61.50 -27.29 -80.46
C PRO A 4 -60.59 -28.16 -79.48
N SER A 5 -60.41 -27.72 -78.22
CA SER A 5 -60.20 -28.51 -76.95
C SER A 5 -58.82 -29.23 -76.72
N ILE A 6 -58.20 -29.41 -75.53
CA ILE A 6 -58.58 -29.44 -74.10
C ILE A 6 -57.29 -29.47 -73.19
N ASN A 7 -57.35 -28.82 -72.01
CA ASN A 7 -56.74 -29.04 -70.65
C ASN A 7 -55.30 -29.64 -70.40
N TYR A 8 -54.58 -29.55 -69.26
CA TYR A 8 -54.79 -29.25 -67.80
C TYR A 8 -53.44 -28.88 -67.10
N ASN A 9 -53.54 -28.36 -65.85
CA ASN A 9 -52.61 -28.43 -64.68
C ASN A 9 -51.61 -27.27 -64.44
N LEU A 10 -51.74 -26.49 -63.35
CA LEU A 10 -51.46 -26.70 -61.90
C LEU A 10 -49.96 -26.66 -61.53
N THR A 11 -49.65 -25.99 -60.41
CA THR A 11 -48.34 -25.74 -59.75
C THR A 11 -47.47 -24.66 -60.42
N SER A 12 -46.91 -23.64 -59.76
CA SER A 12 -46.55 -23.46 -58.36
C SER A 12 -46.39 -21.95 -58.03
N LEU A 13 -47.16 -21.44 -57.07
CA LEU A 13 -46.69 -20.34 -56.21
C LEU A 13 -45.69 -20.93 -55.19
N SER A 14 -44.80 -20.06 -54.69
CA SER A 14 -43.85 -20.24 -53.59
C SER A 14 -42.49 -20.89 -53.92
N SER A 15 -41.46 -20.05 -54.10
CA SER A 15 -40.12 -20.25 -53.52
C SER A 15 -39.13 -19.15 -53.97
N SER A 16 -39.20 -17.95 -53.40
CA SER A 16 -38.15 -16.94 -53.65
C SER A 16 -37.86 -16.00 -52.47
N SER A 17 -38.00 -16.47 -51.22
CA SER A 17 -37.50 -15.72 -50.05
C SER A 17 -36.84 -16.60 -48.97
N SER A 18 -36.70 -17.91 -49.21
CA SER A 18 -36.15 -18.85 -48.23
C SER A 18 -34.62 -18.93 -48.29
N GLY A 19 -34.02 -18.64 -49.46
CA GLY A 19 -32.58 -18.79 -49.70
C GLY A 19 -31.71 -17.73 -49.01
N ASP A 20 -32.09 -16.46 -49.07
CA ASP A 20 -31.29 -15.37 -48.47
C ASP A 20 -31.38 -15.35 -46.95
N VAL A 21 -32.57 -15.62 -46.40
CA VAL A 21 -32.78 -15.73 -44.96
C VAL A 21 -32.02 -16.93 -44.40
N ALA A 22 -32.09 -18.09 -45.07
CA ALA A 22 -31.32 -19.28 -44.69
C ALA A 22 -29.80 -19.05 -44.81
N GLY A 23 -29.33 -18.35 -45.85
CA GLY A 23 -27.91 -17.99 -46.01
C GLY A 23 -27.39 -17.10 -44.87
N TYR A 24 -28.17 -16.11 -44.44
CA TYR A 24 -27.88 -15.28 -43.28
C TYR A 24 -27.87 -16.09 -41.97
N PHE A 25 -28.85 -16.99 -41.77
CA PHE A 25 -28.88 -17.85 -40.59
C PHE A 25 -27.71 -18.84 -40.55
N ILE A 26 -27.35 -19.46 -41.67
CA ILE A 26 -26.24 -20.41 -41.78
C ILE A 26 -24.90 -19.71 -41.56
N SER A 27 -24.70 -18.53 -42.18
CA SER A 27 -23.49 -17.73 -42.01
C SER A 27 -23.33 -17.27 -40.54
N ARG A 28 -24.41 -16.81 -39.92
CA ARG A 28 -24.42 -16.41 -38.50
C ARG A 28 -24.21 -17.59 -37.55
N ARG A 29 -24.71 -18.78 -37.89
CA ARG A 29 -24.50 -20.03 -37.13
C ARG A 29 -23.06 -20.53 -37.25
N LEU A 30 -22.45 -20.42 -38.42
CA LEU A 30 -21.03 -20.72 -38.65
C LEU A 30 -20.11 -19.76 -37.89
N PHE A 31 -20.46 -18.47 -37.82
CA PHE A 31 -19.74 -17.49 -37.02
C PHE A 31 -19.82 -17.83 -35.52
N PHE A 32 -21.04 -18.11 -35.02
CA PHE A 32 -21.26 -18.53 -33.63
C PHE A 32 -20.50 -19.81 -33.26
N LEU A 33 -20.44 -20.80 -34.17
CA LEU A 33 -19.70 -22.04 -33.93
C LEU A 33 -18.18 -21.81 -33.87
N LYS A 34 -17.65 -20.89 -34.69
CA LYS A 34 -16.25 -20.47 -34.61
C LYS A 34 -15.96 -19.73 -33.30
N ASP A 35 -16.86 -18.86 -32.86
CA ASP A 35 -16.71 -18.15 -31.58
C ASP A 35 -16.73 -19.13 -30.39
N ILE A 36 -17.59 -20.16 -30.42
CA ILE A 36 -17.63 -21.22 -29.41
C ILE A 36 -16.33 -22.05 -29.43
N GLN A 37 -15.82 -22.43 -30.60
CA GLN A 37 -14.55 -23.16 -30.71
C GLN A 37 -13.36 -22.33 -30.21
N ILE A 38 -13.34 -21.02 -30.49
CA ILE A 38 -12.33 -20.11 -29.96
C ILE A 38 -12.43 -20.05 -28.43
N LEU A 39 -13.64 -19.96 -27.88
CA LEU A 39 -13.86 -19.96 -26.44
C LEU A 39 -13.42 -21.28 -25.77
N GLU A 40 -13.71 -22.43 -26.39
CA GLU A 40 -13.27 -23.75 -25.91
C GLU A 40 -11.74 -23.88 -25.93
N LEU A 41 -11.08 -23.43 -27.01
CA LEU A 41 -9.61 -23.41 -27.10
C LEU A 41 -8.99 -22.47 -26.06
N LEU A 42 -9.58 -21.29 -25.85
CA LEU A 42 -9.15 -20.37 -24.80
C LEU A 42 -9.32 -20.98 -23.41
N LEU A 43 -10.46 -21.64 -23.15
CA LEU A 43 -10.71 -22.32 -21.88
C LEU A 43 -9.70 -23.46 -21.67
N ALA A 44 -9.46 -24.29 -22.68
CA ALA A 44 -8.49 -25.37 -22.63
C ALA A 44 -7.07 -24.84 -22.37
N LEU A 45 -6.69 -23.73 -23.00
CA LEU A 45 -5.42 -23.05 -22.76
C LEU A 45 -5.32 -22.51 -21.32
N VAL A 46 -6.36 -21.87 -20.80
CA VAL A 46 -6.41 -21.36 -19.42
C VAL A 46 -6.29 -22.50 -18.42
N VAL A 47 -7.03 -23.61 -18.63
CA VAL A 47 -6.95 -24.80 -17.78
C VAL A 47 -5.56 -25.43 -17.84
N PHE A 48 -4.96 -25.55 -19.03
CA PHE A 48 -3.59 -26.04 -19.18
C PHE A 48 -2.58 -25.17 -18.43
N ILE A 49 -2.68 -23.84 -18.57
CA ILE A 49 -1.84 -22.88 -17.85
C ILE A 49 -2.03 -23.03 -16.34
N ALA A 50 -3.26 -23.13 -15.86
CA ALA A 50 -3.56 -23.29 -14.44
C ALA A 50 -2.96 -24.58 -13.89
N ILE A 51 -3.16 -25.71 -14.56
CA ILE A 51 -2.58 -27.01 -14.15
C ILE A 51 -1.05 -26.94 -14.13
N HIS A 52 -0.43 -26.37 -15.17
CA HIS A 52 1.01 -26.22 -15.24
C HIS A 52 1.55 -25.33 -14.10
N SER A 53 0.90 -24.19 -13.86
CA SER A 53 1.26 -23.25 -12.79
C SER A 53 1.14 -23.88 -11.40
N LEU A 54 0.05 -24.59 -11.14
CA LEU A 54 -0.20 -25.28 -9.87
C LEU A 54 0.78 -26.44 -9.64
N ARG A 55 1.19 -27.16 -10.69
CA ARG A 55 2.23 -28.20 -10.59
C ARG A 55 3.58 -27.61 -10.18
N GLN A 56 3.92 -26.41 -10.64
CA GLN A 56 5.17 -25.73 -10.28
C GLN A 56 5.23 -25.32 -8.79
N LYS A 57 4.09 -25.20 -8.11
CA LYS A 57 4.02 -24.89 -6.67
C LYS A 57 4.91 -25.81 -5.83
N LYS A 58 4.97 -27.11 -6.16
CA LYS A 58 5.78 -28.09 -5.42
C LYS A 58 7.28 -27.77 -5.41
N HIS A 59 7.79 -27.10 -6.44
CA HIS A 59 9.22 -26.81 -6.58
C HIS A 59 9.59 -25.37 -6.22
N CYS A 60 8.64 -24.43 -6.34
CA CYS A 60 8.89 -23.00 -6.15
C CYS A 60 8.17 -22.40 -4.93
N GLY A 61 7.46 -23.20 -4.14
CA GLY A 61 6.63 -22.80 -3.00
C GLY A 61 5.29 -22.18 -3.40
N LEU A 62 5.27 -21.37 -4.46
CA LEU A 62 4.09 -20.70 -5.00
C LEU A 62 3.84 -21.05 -6.47
N PRO A 63 2.57 -21.06 -6.93
CA PRO A 63 2.25 -21.13 -8.34
C PRO A 63 2.87 -19.96 -9.11
N VAL A 64 3.51 -20.26 -10.24
CA VAL A 64 4.10 -19.27 -11.14
C VAL A 64 3.23 -19.17 -12.39
N TRP A 65 2.53 -18.06 -12.54
CA TRP A 65 1.63 -17.81 -13.66
C TRP A 65 2.40 -17.20 -14.83
N PRO A 66 2.07 -17.54 -16.10
CA PRO A 66 2.63 -16.86 -17.26
C PRO A 66 2.37 -15.36 -17.16
N VAL A 67 3.37 -14.54 -17.51
CA VAL A 67 3.34 -13.06 -17.48
C VAL A 67 3.22 -12.44 -16.08
N LEU A 68 2.35 -12.95 -15.20
CA LEU A 68 2.07 -12.41 -13.86
C LEU A 68 2.99 -12.94 -12.76
N GLY A 69 3.73 -14.02 -13.03
CA GLY A 69 4.58 -14.66 -12.03
C GLY A 69 3.78 -15.13 -10.81
N MET A 70 4.27 -14.84 -9.62
CA MET A 70 3.65 -15.18 -8.33
C MET A 70 2.70 -14.09 -7.81
N LEU A 71 2.45 -13.02 -8.58
CA LEU A 71 1.61 -11.90 -8.16
C LEU A 71 0.18 -12.30 -7.74
N PRO A 72 -0.54 -13.21 -8.44
CA PRO A 72 -1.88 -13.61 -8.02
C PRO A 72 -1.91 -14.22 -6.63
N SER A 73 -0.90 -15.04 -6.30
CA SER A 73 -0.73 -15.64 -4.97
C SER A 73 -0.48 -14.57 -3.91
N LEU A 74 0.30 -13.54 -4.22
CA LEU A 74 0.55 -12.41 -3.32
C LEU A 74 -0.73 -11.60 -3.06
N VAL A 75 -1.49 -11.27 -4.11
CA VAL A 75 -2.76 -10.52 -3.98
C VAL A 75 -3.75 -11.31 -3.13
N SER A 76 -3.89 -12.61 -3.38
CA SER A 76 -4.75 -13.49 -2.57
C SER A 76 -4.26 -13.58 -1.12
N GLY A 77 -2.94 -13.68 -0.89
CA GLY A 77 -2.37 -13.72 0.46
C GLY A 77 -2.61 -12.45 1.26
N ILE A 78 -2.49 -11.29 0.62
CA ILE A 78 -2.73 -9.97 1.25
C ILE A 78 -4.20 -9.79 1.63
N GLN A 79 -5.13 -10.28 0.80
CA GLN A 79 -6.57 -10.14 1.06
C GLN A 79 -7.09 -11.03 2.19
N CYS A 80 -6.44 -12.17 2.45
CA CYS A 80 -6.89 -13.13 3.47
C CYS A 80 -6.17 -12.95 4.81
N ASN A 81 -4.91 -13.37 4.87
CA ASN A 81 -4.05 -13.27 6.06
C ASN A 81 -2.59 -13.30 5.61
N MET A 82 -2.02 -12.12 5.38
CA MET A 82 -0.67 -11.98 4.83
C MET A 82 0.40 -12.67 5.69
N TYR A 83 0.26 -12.58 7.02
CA TYR A 83 1.27 -13.07 7.97
C TYR A 83 1.28 -14.60 8.08
N GLU A 84 0.12 -15.23 8.18
CA GLU A 84 0.04 -16.69 8.14
C GLU A 84 0.48 -17.21 6.77
N TRP A 85 -0.02 -16.60 5.70
CA TRP A 85 0.32 -17.01 4.34
C TRP A 85 1.83 -16.97 4.05
N ILE A 86 2.52 -15.88 4.40
CA ILE A 86 3.97 -15.77 4.15
C ILE A 86 4.76 -16.73 5.04
N SER A 87 4.29 -16.99 6.26
CA SER A 87 4.92 -17.91 7.20
C SER A 87 4.84 -19.35 6.69
N ASP A 88 3.67 -19.78 6.23
CA ASP A 88 3.47 -21.11 5.64
C ASP A 88 4.38 -21.32 4.42
N VAL A 89 4.45 -20.34 3.52
CA VAL A 89 5.34 -20.39 2.35
C VAL A 89 6.81 -20.50 2.76
N LEU A 90 7.23 -19.78 3.80
CA LEU A 90 8.60 -19.86 4.31
C LEU A 90 8.89 -21.22 4.95
N CYS A 91 7.96 -21.77 5.74
CA CYS A 91 8.08 -23.10 6.32
C CYS A 91 8.18 -24.18 5.24
N ASP A 92 7.31 -24.13 4.22
CA ASP A 92 7.32 -25.05 3.08
C ASP A 92 8.59 -24.96 2.22
N GLN A 93 9.27 -23.81 2.23
CA GLN A 93 10.51 -23.57 1.48
C GLN A 93 11.75 -23.57 2.37
N ASN A 94 11.65 -24.17 3.56
CA ASN A 94 12.76 -24.37 4.47
C ASN A 94 13.48 -23.06 4.87
N GLY A 95 12.70 -21.98 4.99
CA GLY A 95 13.10 -20.67 5.49
C GLY A 95 13.53 -19.65 4.42
N THR A 96 13.63 -19.99 3.13
CA THR A 96 13.99 -19.02 2.08
C THR A 96 13.37 -19.37 0.75
N PHE A 97 12.72 -18.40 0.09
CA PHE A 97 12.20 -18.57 -1.27
C PHE A 97 12.44 -17.34 -2.14
N ARG A 98 12.39 -17.54 -3.46
CA ARG A 98 12.49 -16.47 -4.44
C ARG A 98 11.11 -16.12 -4.98
N PHE A 99 10.67 -14.89 -4.73
CA PHE A 99 9.47 -14.34 -5.34
C PHE A 99 9.77 -13.85 -6.76
N LYS A 100 8.98 -14.31 -7.72
CA LYS A 100 9.05 -13.90 -9.13
C LYS A 100 7.84 -13.07 -9.50
N GLY A 101 8.00 -11.77 -9.71
CA GLY A 101 6.92 -10.87 -10.09
C GLY A 101 6.55 -10.95 -11.58
N PRO A 102 5.62 -10.08 -12.03
CA PRO A 102 5.26 -9.99 -13.44
C PRO A 102 6.43 -9.56 -14.33
N TRP A 103 6.43 -9.96 -15.61
CA TRP A 103 7.51 -9.66 -16.56
C TRP A 103 7.76 -8.16 -16.77
N PHE A 104 6.70 -7.35 -16.69
CA PHE A 104 6.74 -5.90 -16.84
C PHE A 104 7.01 -5.17 -15.52
N SER A 105 7.43 -5.89 -14.47
CA SER A 105 7.67 -5.35 -13.15
C SER A 105 9.04 -5.75 -12.61
N THR A 106 9.64 -4.88 -11.81
CA THR A 106 10.90 -5.16 -11.09
C THR A 106 10.68 -5.91 -9.78
N LEU A 107 9.46 -6.43 -9.53
CA LEU A 107 9.06 -7.14 -8.32
C LEU A 107 9.66 -8.56 -8.22
N ASN A 108 10.98 -8.66 -8.27
CA ASN A 108 11.70 -9.90 -7.99
C ASN A 108 12.48 -9.73 -6.69
N CYS A 109 12.20 -10.57 -5.70
CA CYS A 109 12.88 -10.50 -4.41
C CYS A 109 13.17 -11.88 -3.84
N VAL A 110 14.11 -11.94 -2.91
CA VAL A 110 14.38 -13.11 -2.08
C VAL A 110 13.80 -12.83 -0.71
N VAL A 111 12.93 -13.71 -0.25
CA VAL A 111 12.31 -13.63 1.08
C VAL A 111 12.95 -14.72 1.94
N THR A 112 13.46 -14.34 3.09
CA THR A 112 14.20 -15.26 3.99
C THR A 112 13.83 -15.02 5.44
N ALA A 113 13.63 -16.11 6.17
CA ALA A 113 13.57 -16.17 7.63
C ALA A 113 14.77 -16.94 8.22
N ASP A 114 15.71 -17.44 7.41
CA ASP A 114 16.93 -18.10 7.90
C ASP A 114 17.83 -17.08 8.63
N PRO A 115 18.15 -17.30 9.93
CA PRO A 115 19.01 -16.41 10.71
C PRO A 115 20.39 -16.16 10.09
N ARG A 116 20.95 -17.12 9.36
CA ARG A 116 22.26 -16.98 8.70
C ARG A 116 22.21 -15.98 7.57
N ASN A 117 21.11 -15.97 6.81
CA ASN A 117 20.87 -14.99 5.76
C ASN A 117 20.64 -13.60 6.38
N LEU A 118 19.91 -13.52 7.48
CA LEU A 118 19.70 -12.26 8.21
C LEU A 118 21.02 -11.69 8.75
N GLU A 119 21.89 -12.52 9.34
CA GLU A 119 23.22 -12.09 9.78
C GLU A 119 24.05 -11.59 8.59
N HIS A 120 24.02 -12.32 7.47
CA HIS A 120 24.74 -11.92 6.27
C HIS A 120 24.30 -10.53 5.76
N VAL A 121 22.99 -10.33 5.62
CA VAL A 121 22.41 -9.09 5.07
C VAL A 121 22.53 -7.92 6.04
N LEU A 122 22.25 -8.13 7.33
CA LEU A 122 22.14 -7.04 8.30
C LEU A 122 23.44 -6.71 9.04
N LYS A 123 24.43 -7.62 9.02
CA LYS A 123 25.69 -7.47 9.78
C LYS A 123 26.92 -7.67 8.91
N THR A 124 27.09 -8.84 8.28
CA THR A 124 28.36 -9.20 7.62
C THR A 124 28.60 -8.42 6.33
N ARG A 125 27.56 -8.22 5.51
CA ARG A 125 27.64 -7.60 4.17
C ARG A 125 26.62 -6.48 3.99
N PHE A 126 26.26 -5.76 5.06
CA PHE A 126 25.27 -4.67 5.03
C PHE A 126 25.47 -3.65 3.89
N PRO A 127 26.69 -3.16 3.58
CA PRO A 127 26.89 -2.20 2.48
C PRO A 127 26.50 -2.73 1.09
N ASN A 128 26.39 -4.05 0.91
CA ASN A 128 25.99 -4.65 -0.36
C ASN A 128 24.47 -4.62 -0.60
N TYR A 129 23.67 -4.23 0.41
CA TYR A 129 22.21 -4.27 0.36
C TYR A 129 21.60 -2.88 0.62
N PRO A 130 21.84 -1.88 -0.25
CA PRO A 130 21.15 -0.60 -0.16
C PRO A 130 19.65 -0.79 -0.45
N LYS A 131 18.81 0.13 0.04
CA LYS A 131 17.36 0.11 -0.28
C LYS A 131 17.14 0.35 -1.77
N GLY A 132 17.98 1.20 -2.38
CA GLY A 132 18.05 1.39 -3.82
C GLY A 132 16.91 2.23 -4.39
N GLN A 133 16.97 2.47 -5.71
CA GLN A 133 16.06 3.41 -6.38
C GLN A 133 14.59 2.98 -6.31
N TYR A 134 14.32 1.67 -6.39
CA TYR A 134 12.96 1.14 -6.32
C TYR A 134 12.26 1.56 -5.02
N PHE A 135 12.92 1.36 -3.87
CA PHE A 135 12.36 1.74 -2.58
C PHE A 135 12.20 3.26 -2.49
N ARG A 136 13.22 4.01 -2.94
CA ARG A 136 13.21 5.48 -2.92
C ARG A 136 12.10 6.11 -3.75
N ASP A 137 11.85 5.60 -4.96
CA ASP A 137 10.75 6.03 -5.82
C ASP A 137 9.38 5.73 -5.18
N THR A 138 9.29 4.60 -4.48
CA THR A 138 8.02 4.11 -3.92
C THR A 138 7.58 4.94 -2.73
N VAL A 139 8.48 5.17 -1.77
CA VAL A 139 8.16 5.86 -0.50
C VAL A 139 8.53 7.35 -0.50
N GLY A 140 9.25 7.81 -1.52
CA GLY A 140 9.88 9.13 -1.54
C GLY A 140 8.90 10.29 -1.45
N ASP A 141 7.69 10.15 -2.01
CA ASP A 141 6.67 11.21 -1.94
C ASP A 141 6.17 11.45 -0.49
N LEU A 142 6.14 10.41 0.35
CA LEU A 142 5.67 10.50 1.74
C LEU A 142 6.82 10.70 2.75
N LEU A 143 7.92 9.95 2.61
CA LEU A 143 9.03 9.94 3.59
C LEU A 143 10.21 10.83 3.19
N GLY A 144 10.18 11.39 1.98
CA GLY A 144 11.25 12.25 1.45
C GLY A 144 12.62 11.55 1.40
N GLY A 145 13.68 12.35 1.50
CA GLY A 145 15.08 11.88 1.50
C GLY A 145 15.68 11.70 2.90
N GLY A 146 14.83 11.46 3.91
CA GLY A 146 15.18 11.36 5.32
C GLY A 146 15.78 10.01 5.73
N ILE A 147 15.92 9.80 7.04
CA ILE A 147 16.57 8.64 7.66
C ILE A 147 15.99 7.29 7.21
N PHE A 148 14.71 7.23 6.87
CA PHE A 148 14.06 6.00 6.41
C PHE A 148 14.36 5.67 4.94
N ASN A 149 14.73 6.66 4.13
CA ASN A 149 14.89 6.50 2.68
C ASN A 149 16.32 6.73 2.17
N ALA A 150 17.20 7.29 3.00
CA ALA A 150 18.62 7.45 2.69
C ALA A 150 19.35 6.10 2.67
N ASP A 151 20.43 6.04 1.89
CA ASP A 151 21.40 4.94 1.84
C ASP A 151 22.80 5.44 2.27
N ASP A 152 23.68 4.48 2.53
CA ASP A 152 25.13 4.67 2.75
C ASP A 152 25.47 5.73 3.82
N GLU A 153 26.48 6.56 3.55
CA GLU A 153 26.97 7.57 4.49
C GLU A 153 25.90 8.58 4.89
N LYS A 154 24.99 8.93 3.96
CA LYS A 154 23.90 9.87 4.25
C LYS A 154 22.99 9.30 5.34
N TRP A 155 22.62 8.03 5.19
CA TRP A 155 21.88 7.30 6.21
C TRP A 155 22.66 7.20 7.52
N GLN A 156 23.94 6.83 7.47
CA GLN A 156 24.76 6.66 8.66
C GLN A 156 24.87 7.96 9.48
N ARG A 157 25.07 9.11 8.80
CA ARG A 157 25.12 10.42 9.45
C ARG A 157 23.79 10.76 10.12
N GLN A 158 22.68 10.65 9.39
CA GLN A 158 21.33 10.92 9.93
C GLN A 158 20.99 9.99 11.10
N ARG A 159 21.31 8.69 10.99
CA ARG A 159 21.08 7.68 12.03
C ARG A 159 21.89 7.94 13.28
N LYS A 160 23.17 8.34 13.13
CA LYS A 160 24.03 8.68 14.26
C LYS A 160 23.48 9.89 15.03
N THR A 161 23.14 10.97 14.34
CA THR A 161 22.55 12.16 14.97
C THR A 161 21.25 11.83 15.70
N ALA A 162 20.32 11.15 15.02
CA ALA A 162 19.06 10.74 15.64
C ALA A 162 19.29 9.85 16.87
N SER A 163 20.19 8.86 16.77
CA SER A 163 20.48 7.96 17.89
C SER A 163 21.01 8.70 19.13
N ILE A 164 21.85 9.72 18.95
CA ILE A 164 22.36 10.51 20.07
C ILE A 164 21.22 11.25 20.77
N GLU A 165 20.34 11.91 20.00
CA GLU A 165 19.19 12.64 20.55
C GLU A 165 18.23 11.70 21.31
N PHE A 166 17.87 10.56 20.70
CA PHE A 166 16.96 9.58 21.30
C PHE A 166 17.51 8.93 22.58
N HIS A 167 18.84 8.79 22.71
CA HIS A 167 19.46 8.22 23.92
C HIS A 167 19.78 9.28 24.99
N SER A 168 19.59 10.56 24.71
CA SER A 168 19.84 11.61 25.69
C SER A 168 18.91 11.45 26.90
N THR A 169 19.45 11.64 28.11
CA THR A 169 18.68 11.56 29.36
C THR A 169 17.52 12.55 29.38
N LYS A 170 17.75 13.76 28.85
CA LYS A 170 16.75 14.81 28.71
C LYS A 170 15.57 14.37 27.84
N PHE A 171 15.84 13.79 26.67
CA PHE A 171 14.79 13.33 25.77
C PHE A 171 13.95 12.20 26.40
N ARG A 172 14.61 11.21 27.02
CA ARG A 172 13.93 10.09 27.69
C ARG A 172 13.05 10.57 28.85
N GLN A 173 13.54 11.51 29.64
CA GLN A 173 12.78 12.11 30.73
C GLN A 173 11.56 12.88 30.18
N SER A 174 11.77 13.77 29.20
CA SER A 174 10.68 14.53 28.58
C SER A 174 9.61 13.63 27.95
N THR A 175 10.02 12.54 27.31
CA THR A 175 9.11 11.53 26.73
C THR A 175 8.27 10.85 27.81
N THR A 176 8.89 10.49 28.94
CA THR A 176 8.21 9.83 30.06
C THR A 176 7.22 10.78 30.72
N GLU A 177 7.62 12.03 30.99
CA GLU A 177 6.76 13.06 31.55
C GLU A 177 5.56 13.37 30.64
N SER A 178 5.81 13.55 29.34
CA SER A 178 4.77 13.76 28.32
C SER A 178 3.75 12.61 28.28
N LEU A 179 4.24 11.36 28.32
CA LEU A 179 3.37 10.19 28.30
C LEU A 179 2.53 10.08 29.58
N LEU A 180 3.13 10.32 30.75
CA LEU A 180 2.40 10.31 32.02
C LEU A 180 1.28 11.37 32.03
N GLU A 181 1.59 12.58 31.56
CA GLU A 181 0.61 13.65 31.42
C GLU A 181 -0.54 13.24 30.50
N LEU A 182 -0.25 12.69 29.32
CA LEU A 182 -1.27 12.20 28.38
C LEU A 182 -2.14 11.09 28.99
N VAL A 183 -1.52 10.13 29.69
CA VAL A 183 -2.26 9.02 30.29
C VAL A 183 -3.25 9.54 31.34
N HIS A 184 -2.79 10.40 32.25
CA HIS A 184 -3.63 10.92 33.32
C HIS A 184 -4.69 11.92 32.83
N SER A 185 -4.35 12.77 31.86
CA SER A 185 -5.25 13.83 31.39
C SER A 185 -6.21 13.42 30.27
N ARG A 186 -5.90 12.34 29.52
CA ARG A 186 -6.66 11.92 28.34
C ARG A 186 -7.10 10.46 28.42
N LEU A 187 -6.15 9.52 28.50
CA LEU A 187 -6.46 8.10 28.42
C LEU A 187 -7.40 7.65 29.55
N LEU A 188 -7.03 7.93 30.80
CA LEU A 188 -7.84 7.53 31.96
C LEU A 188 -9.25 8.14 31.90
N PRO A 189 -9.44 9.44 31.63
CA PRO A 189 -10.78 10.01 31.43
C PRO A 189 -11.60 9.36 30.31
N VAL A 190 -10.98 9.02 29.17
CA VAL A 190 -11.69 8.35 28.06
C VAL A 190 -12.15 6.96 28.48
N LEU A 191 -11.30 6.20 29.17
CA LEU A 191 -11.63 4.86 29.69
C LEU A 191 -12.71 4.94 30.77
N GLU A 192 -12.59 5.87 31.71
CA GLU A 192 -13.57 6.09 32.78
C GLU A 192 -14.94 6.48 32.20
N ASN A 193 -14.97 7.37 31.21
CA ASN A 193 -16.19 7.74 30.51
C ASN A 193 -16.82 6.54 29.76
N ALA A 194 -16.00 5.66 29.17
CA ALA A 194 -16.50 4.45 28.53
C ALA A 194 -17.14 3.49 29.55
N VAL A 195 -16.49 3.30 30.71
CA VAL A 195 -17.03 2.49 31.82
C VAL A 195 -18.33 3.08 32.35
N ASN A 196 -18.35 4.38 32.66
CA ASN A 196 -19.52 5.07 33.22
C ASN A 196 -20.73 5.03 32.29
N ASN A 197 -20.51 5.11 30.97
CA ASN A 197 -21.58 5.03 29.98
C ASN A 197 -21.83 3.61 29.45
N SER A 198 -21.10 2.60 29.95
CA SER A 198 -21.15 1.21 29.46
C SER A 198 -21.00 1.09 27.94
N VAL A 199 -20.09 1.88 27.36
CA VAL A 199 -19.82 1.92 25.92
C VAL A 199 -18.62 1.03 25.60
N SER A 200 -18.77 0.15 24.61
CA SER A 200 -17.63 -0.60 24.05
C SER A 200 -16.71 0.34 23.27
N ILE A 201 -15.41 0.24 23.53
CA ILE A 201 -14.38 1.01 22.84
C ILE A 201 -13.41 0.06 22.12
N ASP A 202 -12.88 0.52 21.00
CA ASP A 202 -11.79 -0.17 20.32
C ASP A 202 -10.45 0.26 20.93
N ILE A 203 -9.80 -0.66 21.65
CA ILE A 203 -8.50 -0.40 22.28
C ILE A 203 -7.41 -0.16 21.24
N GLN A 204 -7.51 -0.72 20.03
CA GLN A 204 -6.54 -0.47 18.97
C GLN A 204 -6.58 1.01 18.54
N ASP A 205 -7.77 1.55 18.28
CA ASP A 205 -7.96 2.96 17.93
C ASP A 205 -7.48 3.88 19.08
N ILE A 206 -7.84 3.57 20.32
CA ILE A 206 -7.42 4.35 21.49
C ILE A 206 -5.89 4.39 21.65
N LEU A 207 -5.20 3.26 21.52
CA LEU A 207 -3.74 3.20 21.62
C LEU A 207 -3.06 3.88 20.42
N LEU A 208 -3.65 3.79 19.23
CA LEU A 208 -3.15 4.51 18.05
C LEU A 208 -3.24 6.03 18.27
N ARG A 209 -4.37 6.53 18.77
CA ARG A 209 -4.54 7.95 19.11
C ARG A 209 -3.57 8.42 20.20
N LEU A 210 -3.38 7.61 21.25
CA LEU A 210 -2.43 7.88 22.32
C LEU A 210 -1.00 8.00 21.78
N THR A 211 -0.58 7.03 20.97
CA THR A 211 0.78 7.01 20.39
C THR A 211 0.98 8.17 19.42
N PHE A 212 -0.04 8.51 18.63
CA PHE A 212 0.01 9.64 17.71
C PHE A 212 0.14 10.98 18.43
N ASP A 213 -0.68 11.24 19.45
CA ASP A 213 -0.60 12.45 20.27
C ASP A 213 0.77 12.55 20.96
N ASN A 214 1.26 11.45 21.52
CA ASN A 214 2.57 11.42 22.18
C ASN A 214 3.73 11.69 21.19
N VAL A 215 3.71 11.05 20.02
CA VAL A 215 4.75 11.27 18.99
C VAL A 215 4.69 12.70 18.47
N CYS A 216 3.50 13.25 18.20
CA CYS A 216 3.38 14.63 17.75
C CYS A 216 3.86 15.62 18.81
N MET A 217 3.57 15.36 20.09
CA MET A 217 4.05 16.20 21.18
C MET A 217 5.57 16.13 21.34
N ILE A 218 6.20 14.97 21.12
CA ILE A 218 7.65 14.83 21.29
C ILE A 218 8.42 15.31 20.04
N ALA A 219 7.89 15.03 18.85
CA ALA A 219 8.55 15.35 17.58
C ALA A 219 8.33 16.80 17.16
N PHE A 220 7.12 17.32 17.35
CA PHE A 220 6.66 18.62 16.88
C PHE A 220 6.34 19.60 18.03
N GLY A 221 6.27 19.10 19.27
CA GLY A 221 5.81 19.87 20.44
C GLY A 221 4.32 20.21 20.41
N ALA A 222 3.58 19.72 19.41
CA ALA A 222 2.18 20.08 19.15
C ALA A 222 1.25 18.99 19.67
N ASP A 223 0.13 19.38 20.30
CA ASP A 223 -0.95 18.47 20.70
C ASP A 223 -2.01 18.43 19.60
N PRO A 224 -2.12 17.35 18.81
CA PRO A 224 -3.19 17.20 17.82
C PRO A 224 -4.55 16.96 18.50
N GLY A 225 -4.56 16.41 19.71
CA GLY A 225 -5.77 16.13 20.47
C GLY A 225 -6.61 14.99 19.91
N CYS A 226 -5.99 13.98 19.29
CA CYS A 226 -6.68 12.80 18.76
C CYS A 226 -7.38 12.00 19.88
N LEU A 227 -6.83 11.99 21.10
CA LEU A 227 -7.34 11.27 22.27
C LEU A 227 -8.14 12.18 23.22
N ARG A 228 -9.02 13.04 22.69
CA ARG A 228 -9.94 13.84 23.51
C ARG A 228 -11.26 13.09 23.74
N PRO A 229 -12.01 13.39 24.82
CA PRO A 229 -13.38 12.90 24.97
C PRO A 229 -14.19 13.20 23.70
N GLY A 230 -14.90 12.19 23.18
CA GLY A 230 -15.60 12.26 21.90
C GLY A 230 -14.78 11.80 20.68
N LEU A 231 -13.49 11.46 20.86
CA LEU A 231 -12.60 10.87 19.85
C LEU A 231 -12.66 11.59 18.49
N PRO A 232 -12.29 12.88 18.44
CA PRO A 232 -12.41 13.67 17.23
C PRO A 232 -11.58 13.05 16.10
N ASP A 233 -12.14 13.08 14.90
CA ASP A 233 -11.40 12.75 13.69
C ASP A 233 -10.48 13.92 13.33
N ILE A 234 -9.17 13.68 13.37
CA ILE A 234 -8.16 14.70 13.08
C ILE A 234 -7.74 14.56 11.61
N PRO A 235 -7.94 15.59 10.77
CA PRO A 235 -7.65 15.53 9.34
C PRO A 235 -6.21 15.08 9.03
N PHE A 236 -5.25 15.55 9.83
CA PHE A 236 -3.84 15.17 9.69
C PHE A 236 -3.60 13.66 9.93
N ALA A 237 -4.22 13.07 10.96
CA ALA A 237 -4.07 11.64 11.26
C ALA A 237 -4.64 10.80 10.12
N ARG A 238 -5.84 11.13 9.65
CA ARG A 238 -6.48 10.48 8.51
C ARG A 238 -5.65 10.62 7.23
N ALA A 239 -5.17 11.82 6.94
CA ALA A 239 -4.33 12.06 5.77
C ALA A 239 -3.03 11.24 5.83
N PHE A 240 -2.40 11.14 6.99
CA PHE A 240 -1.19 10.35 7.18
C PHE A 240 -1.44 8.84 6.99
N GLU A 241 -2.54 8.31 7.53
CA GLU A 241 -2.96 6.92 7.33
C GLU A 241 -3.25 6.63 5.85
N ASP A 242 -4.03 7.49 5.20
CA ASP A 242 -4.36 7.40 3.78
C ASP A 242 -3.12 7.42 2.88
N ALA A 243 -2.15 8.29 3.19
CA ALA A 243 -0.89 8.37 2.46
C ALA A 243 -0.03 7.11 2.67
N THR A 244 -0.03 6.58 3.89
CA THR A 244 0.69 5.34 4.24
C THR A 244 0.10 4.15 3.50
N GLU A 245 -1.22 3.98 3.54
CA GLU A 245 -1.95 2.92 2.82
C GLU A 245 -1.65 2.96 1.32
N ALA A 246 -1.80 4.13 0.69
CA ALA A 246 -1.59 4.27 -0.75
C ALA A 246 -0.11 4.04 -1.13
N THR A 247 0.84 4.42 -0.28
CA THR A 247 2.27 4.16 -0.48
C THR A 247 2.58 2.66 -0.34
N VAL A 248 1.97 1.95 0.61
CA VAL A 248 2.10 0.49 0.75
C VAL A 248 1.58 -0.22 -0.50
N LEU A 249 0.46 0.24 -1.07
CA LEU A 249 -0.12 -0.34 -2.29
C LEU A 249 0.82 -0.28 -3.50
N ARG A 250 1.73 0.70 -3.56
CA ARG A 250 2.75 0.78 -4.63
C ARG A 250 3.74 -0.38 -4.60
N PHE A 251 3.97 -1.03 -3.46
CA PHE A 251 4.87 -2.19 -3.38
C PHE A 251 4.31 -3.45 -4.05
N VAL A 252 3.00 -3.51 -4.24
CA VAL A 252 2.32 -4.66 -4.87
C VAL A 252 1.77 -4.32 -6.25
N THR A 253 1.67 -3.03 -6.56
CA THR A 253 1.26 -2.53 -7.87
C THR A 253 2.47 -2.44 -8.80
N PRO A 254 2.44 -3.04 -10.00
CA PRO A 254 3.51 -2.91 -10.98
C PRO A 254 3.87 -1.45 -11.27
N ALA A 255 5.18 -1.17 -11.43
CA ALA A 255 5.68 0.20 -11.54
C ALA A 255 5.09 1.02 -12.68
N CYS A 256 4.83 0.39 -13.83
CA CYS A 256 4.18 1.05 -14.97
C CYS A 256 2.74 1.48 -14.64
N ILE A 257 2.00 0.68 -13.87
CA ILE A 257 0.59 0.92 -13.56
C ILE A 257 0.46 2.10 -12.60
N TRP A 258 1.15 2.08 -11.46
CA TRP A 258 1.01 3.19 -10.50
C TRP A 258 1.62 4.49 -11.04
N LYS A 259 2.70 4.43 -11.83
CA LYS A 259 3.24 5.64 -12.50
C LYS A 259 2.25 6.20 -13.53
N ALA A 260 1.51 5.35 -14.25
CA ALA A 260 0.43 5.79 -15.13
C ALA A 260 -0.75 6.39 -14.35
N MET A 261 -1.16 5.77 -13.23
CA MET A 261 -2.21 6.32 -12.36
C MET A 261 -1.82 7.68 -11.78
N ARG A 262 -0.53 7.87 -11.42
CA ARG A 262 0.02 9.15 -10.98
C ARG A 262 -0.01 10.19 -12.10
N PHE A 263 0.35 9.81 -13.32
CA PHE A 263 0.33 10.70 -14.48
C PHE A 263 -1.11 11.14 -14.85
N LEU A 264 -2.08 10.23 -14.75
CA LEU A 264 -3.49 10.49 -15.05
C LEU A 264 -4.26 11.11 -13.87
N ASP A 265 -3.64 11.25 -12.68
CA ASP A 265 -4.28 11.72 -11.44
C ASP A 265 -5.53 10.88 -11.06
N LEU A 266 -5.37 9.56 -11.01
CA LEU A 266 -6.45 8.60 -10.77
C LEU A 266 -6.23 7.70 -9.54
N GLY A 267 -7.34 7.22 -8.97
CA GLY A 267 -7.37 6.17 -7.95
C GLY A 267 -6.56 6.49 -6.68
N SER A 268 -5.81 5.51 -6.21
CA SER A 268 -4.97 5.61 -5.01
C SER A 268 -3.89 6.69 -5.11
N GLU A 269 -3.36 6.95 -6.30
CA GLU A 269 -2.32 7.97 -6.51
C GLU A 269 -2.87 9.40 -6.37
N LYS A 270 -4.12 9.62 -6.80
CA LYS A 270 -4.82 10.89 -6.54
C LYS A 270 -5.07 11.10 -5.05
N LYS A 271 -5.51 10.05 -4.36
CA LYS A 271 -5.71 10.05 -2.89
C LYS A 271 -4.38 10.40 -2.20
N LEU A 272 -3.31 9.69 -2.53
CA LEU A 272 -1.96 9.92 -2.00
C LEU A 272 -1.48 11.36 -2.20
N LYS A 273 -1.63 11.92 -3.41
CA LYS A 273 -1.23 13.30 -3.69
C LYS A 273 -1.96 14.33 -2.82
N ARG A 274 -3.26 14.12 -2.56
CA ARG A 274 -4.04 15.00 -1.67
C ARG A 274 -3.62 14.83 -0.22
N SER A 275 -3.52 13.59 0.23
CA SER A 275 -3.11 13.25 1.59
C SER A 275 -1.72 13.78 1.93
N ILE A 276 -0.75 13.70 1.01
CA ILE A 276 0.58 14.29 1.19
C ILE A 276 0.48 15.81 1.35
N LYS A 277 -0.36 16.48 0.56
CA LYS A 277 -0.55 17.92 0.68
C LYS A 277 -1.05 18.31 2.08
N ASP A 278 -2.03 17.58 2.61
CA ASP A 278 -2.59 17.85 3.94
C ASP A 278 -1.55 17.57 5.06
N VAL A 279 -0.71 16.54 4.88
CA VAL A 279 0.42 16.23 5.78
C VAL A 279 1.47 17.34 5.75
N ASP A 280 1.84 17.82 4.55
CA ASP A 280 2.81 18.89 4.37
C ASP A 280 2.30 20.22 4.96
N GLU A 281 1.02 20.54 4.76
CA GLU A 281 0.39 21.75 5.32
C GLU A 281 0.41 21.74 6.85
N PHE A 282 0.08 20.61 7.48
CA PHE A 282 0.20 20.46 8.94
C PHE A 282 1.66 20.61 9.42
N ALA A 283 2.61 19.97 8.74
CA ALA A 283 4.02 20.07 9.09
C ALA A 283 4.56 21.51 8.95
N GLU A 284 4.17 22.22 7.89
CA GLU A 284 4.51 23.63 7.69
C GLU A 284 3.91 24.52 8.78
N ASP A 285 2.67 24.26 9.21
CA ASP A 285 2.01 25.00 10.28
C ASP A 285 2.68 24.82 11.64
N VAL A 286 3.10 23.60 11.96
CA VAL A 286 3.92 23.30 13.14
C VAL A 286 5.23 24.09 13.07
N ILE A 287 5.94 24.02 11.95
CA ILE A 287 7.23 24.69 11.76
C ILE A 287 7.07 26.21 11.88
N ARG A 288 6.01 26.77 11.28
CA ARG A 288 5.70 28.20 11.31
C ARG A 288 5.37 28.67 12.72
N THR A 289 4.57 27.92 13.45
CA THR A 289 4.22 28.21 14.85
C THR A 289 5.48 28.22 15.73
N ARG A 290 6.36 27.22 15.56
CA ARG A 290 7.62 27.14 16.29
C ARG A 290 8.57 28.29 15.97
N LYS A 291 8.72 28.65 14.69
CA LYS A 291 9.56 29.80 14.30
C LYS A 291 9.07 31.09 14.96
N LYS A 292 7.75 31.28 15.06
CA LYS A 292 7.15 32.43 15.77
C LYS A 292 7.46 32.39 17.26
N GLU A 293 7.23 31.27 17.93
CA GLU A 293 7.52 31.12 19.36
C GLU A 293 9.00 31.36 19.69
N LEU A 294 9.92 30.82 18.89
CA LEU A 294 11.36 31.04 19.05
C LEU A 294 11.74 32.51 18.82
N SER A 295 11.11 33.19 17.86
CA SER A 295 11.34 34.62 17.63
C SER A 295 10.82 35.50 18.78
N MET A 296 9.71 35.11 19.42
CA MET A 296 9.13 35.81 20.56
C MET A 296 9.88 35.53 21.87
N GLN A 297 10.43 34.32 22.04
CA GLN A 297 11.25 33.95 23.21
C GLN A 297 12.63 34.65 23.24
N SER A 298 13.06 35.28 22.15
CA SER A 298 14.31 36.04 22.13
C SER A 298 14.25 37.38 22.90
N GLU A 299 13.06 37.80 23.37
CA GLU A 299 12.86 39.08 24.09
C GLU A 299 12.41 38.93 25.56
N GLY A 300 12.13 37.73 26.08
CA GLY A 300 11.71 37.58 27.47
C GLY A 300 11.77 36.15 28.01
N ASP A 301 12.64 35.94 29.00
CA ASP A 301 12.74 34.81 29.92
C ASP A 301 12.91 33.37 29.37
N LYS A 302 14.10 32.82 29.67
CA LYS A 302 14.48 31.40 29.55
C LYS A 302 13.70 30.53 30.55
N LYS A 303 12.40 30.31 30.36
CA LYS A 303 11.65 29.30 31.11
C LYS A 303 11.08 28.21 30.20
N LYS A 304 11.60 26.99 30.45
CA LYS A 304 11.16 25.70 29.90
C LYS A 304 11.33 25.54 28.38
N GLN A 305 12.58 25.38 27.94
CA GLN A 305 12.88 24.89 26.60
C GLN A 305 12.38 23.43 26.49
N ARG A 306 11.19 23.24 25.94
CA ARG A 306 10.68 21.91 25.55
C ARG A 306 11.64 21.37 24.49
N LEU A 307 12.34 20.29 24.82
CA LEU A 307 13.38 19.72 23.98
C LEU A 307 12.72 18.80 22.94
N ASP A 308 12.11 19.41 21.93
CA ASP A 308 11.46 18.66 20.86
C ASP A 308 12.53 18.16 19.89
N LEU A 309 12.32 16.96 19.34
CA LEU A 309 13.29 16.29 18.46
C LEU A 309 13.69 17.16 17.26
N PHE A 310 12.81 18.06 16.84
CA PHE A 310 13.05 19.05 15.79
C PHE A 310 14.22 19.99 16.11
N ASN A 311 14.36 20.45 17.36
CA ASN A 311 15.46 21.33 17.76
C ASN A 311 16.81 20.60 17.85
N GLY A 312 16.82 19.32 18.26
CA GLY A 312 18.03 18.50 18.32
C GLY A 312 18.51 18.00 16.96
N VAL A 313 17.58 17.63 16.06
CA VAL A 313 17.91 17.02 14.76
C VAL A 313 18.07 18.05 13.64
N TYR A 314 17.32 19.16 13.66
CA TYR A 314 17.40 20.22 12.64
C TYR A 314 18.12 21.49 13.11
N GLY A 315 18.37 21.66 14.42
CA GLY A 315 19.15 22.78 14.97
C GLY A 315 20.66 22.73 14.69
N VAL A 316 21.16 21.61 14.17
CA VAL A 316 22.58 21.42 13.77
C VAL A 316 22.81 21.68 12.28
N LYS A 317 21.99 22.57 11.69
CA LYS A 317 22.30 23.22 10.40
C LYS A 317 22.40 24.73 10.60
N ARG A 318 23.47 25.14 11.26
CA ARG A 318 24.21 26.36 10.92
C ARG A 318 25.68 26.02 10.92
#